data_AF-A0AAV2TJA7-F1
#
_entry.id   AF-A0AAV2TJA7-F1
#
_cell.length_a   1.000
_cell.length_b   1.000
_cell.length_c   1.000
_cell.angle_alpha   90.00
_cell.angle_beta   90.00
_cell.angle_gamma   90.00
#
_symmetry.space_group_name_H-M   'P 1'
#
loop_
_entity.id
_entity.type
_entity.pdbx_description
1 polymer ?
#
loop_
_entity_poly.entity_id
_entity_poly.type
_entity_poly.pdbx_seq_one_letter_code
_entity_poly.pdbx_strand_id
1 'polypeptide(L)'
;MSALDKIYRTTQPSKFFTKGWGKPDTLMRLIENFTLVSRRERFSRLFAHSTDSKLPIVMERRTEHKNMVLLEGAFVSPFDHHIPRIMTAENRIARFQVILPKEWTTKYRPICLHFAGTGDHTYSRRRYFLANRLLNDGIGSIIIMNPFYWKRKPEDQKGSSLNYVSDLFVMGGALITESYSLLRWCEENGYGPLALHGISMGGYMASLCATVWPKPISLIPCLSWSTASLVFVDGILSQAVDWPTLTKQYFSDSVYSDVIRSLIQPSVPARYRCRRSEKQNRGEPIAGRPLSATSPRPTGEILGSGAPLPNATFPTQTDSERPDLTLSCSPSQMSRTTDFAPEHTLESPTGDKVGSSGSSHASAPQHNGSKSIFLDLHATELIRKFPILSSLKRIHLGTMIPSWGFPEYLKHPLDASLWNSGISLVRSLPDSWLSSSTVPDPEVREFMRELLDYFTHLGNFSPLIDPHLVLAVTAEHDAYIPRDGVVSLTEVFPGSEVRVLPQSGHIGAYVRNAVWTKDFHQAITDCLNRQIESHLGEPGCLGTAKSKKENADESTKKD
;
A
#
# COMPACT_ATOMS: atom_id res chain seq x y z
N MET A 1 -2.13 -6.78 -21.20
CA MET A 1 -0.96 -6.01 -20.75
C MET A 1 -0.81 -4.77 -21.64
N SER A 2 -0.69 -3.58 -21.06
CA SER A 2 -0.54 -2.33 -21.83
C SER A 2 0.91 -2.12 -22.32
N ALA A 3 1.12 -1.27 -23.32
CA ALA A 3 2.46 -1.00 -23.87
C ALA A 3 3.40 -0.29 -22.88
N LEU A 4 2.87 0.56 -21.99
CA LEU A 4 3.67 1.21 -20.94
C LEU A 4 4.15 0.21 -19.89
N ASP A 5 3.31 -0.78 -19.53
CA ASP A 5 3.71 -1.84 -18.61
C ASP A 5 4.88 -2.65 -19.20
N LYS A 6 4.88 -2.87 -20.53
CA LYS A 6 5.98 -3.53 -21.25
C LYS A 6 7.28 -2.72 -21.24
N ILE A 7 7.22 -1.40 -21.45
CA ILE A 7 8.41 -0.52 -21.48
C ILE A 7 9.05 -0.42 -20.09
N TYR A 8 8.24 -0.18 -19.06
CA TYR A 8 8.75 -0.07 -17.68
C TYR A 8 9.45 -1.37 -17.24
N ARG A 9 8.93 -2.53 -17.67
CA ARG A 9 9.55 -3.85 -17.46
C ARG A 9 10.98 -3.93 -18.01
N THR A 10 11.21 -3.45 -19.23
CA THR A 10 12.54 -3.49 -19.88
C THR A 10 13.58 -2.65 -19.12
N THR A 11 13.13 -1.77 -18.22
CA THR A 11 13.98 -0.82 -17.49
C THR A 11 14.16 -1.15 -16.01
N GLN A 12 13.64 -2.26 -15.47
CA GLN A 12 13.76 -2.61 -14.05
C GLN A 12 14.92 -3.60 -13.80
N PRO A 13 16.11 -3.15 -13.34
CA PRO A 13 17.29 -4.00 -13.24
C PRO A 13 17.47 -4.66 -11.86
N SER A 14 16.58 -4.41 -10.89
CA SER A 14 16.71 -4.90 -9.50
C SER A 14 15.79 -6.07 -9.20
N LYS A 15 16.34 -7.13 -8.62
CA LYS A 15 15.59 -8.30 -8.13
C LYS A 15 15.12 -8.11 -6.69
N PHE A 16 13.93 -8.61 -6.40
CA PHE A 16 13.38 -8.80 -5.05
C PHE A 16 13.90 -10.10 -4.43
N PHE A 17 13.95 -10.11 -3.10
CA PHE A 17 14.23 -11.29 -2.27
C PHE A 17 15.60 -11.92 -2.53
N THR A 18 16.58 -11.09 -2.89
CA THR A 18 17.96 -11.53 -3.21
C THR A 18 18.69 -12.15 -2.03
N LYS A 19 18.17 -12.00 -0.80
CA LYS A 19 18.69 -12.66 0.40
C LYS A 19 17.83 -13.84 0.87
N GLY A 20 16.72 -14.12 0.19
CA GLY A 20 15.91 -15.32 0.38
C GLY A 20 14.62 -15.11 1.17
N TRP A 21 14.17 -16.13 1.90
CA TRP A 21 12.86 -16.13 2.56
C TRP A 21 12.79 -15.22 3.79
N GLY A 22 13.92 -15.05 4.48
CA GLY A 22 13.98 -14.48 5.83
C GLY A 22 14.34 -15.58 6.83
N LYS A 23 14.81 -15.22 8.02
CA LYS A 23 15.19 -16.23 9.02
C LYS A 23 13.95 -17.04 9.43
N PRO A 24 14.05 -18.38 9.60
CA PRO A 24 12.92 -19.19 10.04
C PRO A 24 12.28 -18.71 11.35
N ASP A 25 13.09 -18.30 12.34
CA ASP A 25 12.62 -17.69 13.59
C ASP A 25 11.74 -16.46 13.34
N THR A 26 12.13 -15.58 12.41
CA THR A 26 11.34 -14.40 12.04
C THR A 26 9.99 -14.80 11.48
N LEU A 27 9.93 -15.77 10.58
CA LEU A 27 8.68 -16.26 9.99
C LEU A 27 7.79 -16.94 11.04
N MET A 28 8.34 -17.82 11.88
CA MET A 28 7.58 -18.48 12.94
C MET A 28 6.98 -17.46 13.92
N ARG A 29 7.75 -16.47 14.36
CA ARG A 29 7.25 -15.41 15.23
C ARG A 29 6.16 -14.55 14.58
N LEU A 30 6.25 -14.30 13.27
CA LEU A 30 5.19 -13.62 12.52
C LEU A 30 3.92 -14.47 12.43
N ILE A 31 4.04 -15.78 12.22
CA ILE A 31 2.92 -16.73 12.18
C ILE A 31 2.23 -16.80 13.54
N GLU A 32 2.99 -17.02 14.62
CA GLU A 32 2.50 -17.09 16.01
C GLU A 32 1.70 -15.82 16.40
N ASN A 33 2.15 -14.67 15.90
CA ASN A 33 1.55 -13.37 16.20
C ASN A 33 0.61 -12.87 15.10
N PHE A 34 0.31 -13.64 14.06
CA PHE A 34 -0.50 -13.17 12.93
C PHE A 34 -1.89 -12.69 13.38
N THR A 35 -2.50 -13.39 14.35
CA THR A 35 -3.80 -13.00 14.93
C THR A 35 -3.79 -11.65 15.63
N LEU A 36 -2.61 -11.11 15.99
CA LEU A 36 -2.48 -9.75 16.49
C LEU A 36 -3.00 -8.75 15.48
N VAL A 37 -2.62 -8.89 14.21
CA VAL A 37 -2.95 -7.96 13.12
C VAL A 37 -4.13 -8.39 12.26
N SER A 38 -4.55 -9.66 12.34
CA SER A 38 -5.67 -10.18 11.52
C SER A 38 -7.02 -10.21 12.23
N ARG A 39 -7.05 -10.11 13.57
CA ARG A 39 -8.29 -10.18 14.36
C ARG A 39 -8.54 -8.87 15.10
N ARG A 40 -9.50 -8.07 14.61
CA ARG A 40 -9.87 -6.77 15.18
C ARG A 40 -10.14 -6.81 16.68
N GLU A 41 -10.85 -7.82 17.18
CA GLU A 41 -11.22 -7.91 18.60
C GLU A 41 -10.01 -8.18 19.49
N ARG A 42 -9.02 -8.94 18.98
CA ARG A 42 -7.75 -9.15 19.66
C ARG A 42 -6.88 -7.89 19.57
N PHE A 43 -6.78 -7.31 18.37
CA PHE A 43 -6.05 -6.07 18.11
C PHE A 43 -6.54 -4.95 19.05
N SER A 44 -7.85 -4.69 19.08
CA SER A 44 -8.44 -3.62 19.90
C SER A 44 -8.19 -3.82 21.39
N ARG A 45 -8.22 -5.07 21.89
CA ARG A 45 -7.90 -5.37 23.30
C ARG A 45 -6.45 -5.07 23.63
N LEU A 46 -5.52 -5.46 22.77
CA LEU A 46 -4.10 -5.19 22.96
C LEU A 46 -3.83 -3.68 23.00
N PHE A 47 -4.36 -2.93 22.04
CA PHE A 47 -4.19 -1.47 22.01
C PHE A 47 -4.98 -0.73 23.10
N ALA A 48 -6.10 -1.26 23.60
CA ALA A 48 -6.83 -0.63 24.70
C ALA A 48 -6.12 -0.78 26.06
N HIS A 49 -5.38 -1.88 26.27
CA HIS A 49 -4.73 -2.19 27.55
C HIS A 49 -3.23 -1.93 27.54
N SER A 50 -2.60 -1.76 26.37
CA SER A 50 -1.17 -1.50 26.30
C SER A 50 -0.84 -0.04 26.59
N THR A 51 0.30 0.17 27.24
CA THR A 51 0.98 1.47 27.29
C THR A 51 1.35 2.00 25.90
N ASP A 52 1.23 1.19 24.84
CA ASP A 52 1.47 1.59 23.44
C ASP A 52 0.43 2.58 22.93
N SER A 53 -0.79 2.56 23.47
CA SER A 53 -1.81 3.61 23.23
C SER A 53 -1.35 5.00 23.69
N LYS A 54 -0.29 5.07 24.50
CA LYS A 54 0.31 6.30 25.01
C LYS A 54 1.68 6.59 24.43
N LEU A 55 2.19 5.81 23.47
CA LEU A 55 3.45 6.15 22.80
C LEU A 55 3.27 7.50 22.10
N PRO A 56 4.01 8.55 22.52
CA PRO A 56 3.72 9.89 22.08
C PRO A 56 4.06 10.03 20.59
N ILE A 57 3.06 10.46 19.82
CA ILE A 57 3.30 10.96 18.47
C ILE A 57 3.95 12.33 18.59
N VAL A 58 5.20 12.43 18.16
CA VAL A 58 5.99 13.66 18.25
C VAL A 58 5.90 14.40 16.93
N MET A 59 5.46 15.66 16.97
CA MET A 59 5.54 16.58 15.83
C MET A 59 6.92 17.23 15.84
N GLU A 60 7.81 16.74 14.96
CA GLU A 60 9.20 17.19 14.85
C GLU A 60 9.31 18.57 14.18
N ARG A 61 8.40 18.89 13.26
CA ARG A 61 8.43 20.15 12.50
C ARG A 61 7.03 20.62 12.13
N ARG A 62 6.83 21.94 12.16
CA ARG A 62 5.64 22.64 11.67
C ARG A 62 6.05 23.73 10.71
N THR A 63 5.49 23.70 9.50
CA THR A 63 5.69 24.70 8.45
C THR A 63 4.34 25.25 8.02
N GLU A 64 4.19 26.57 8.07
CA GLU A 64 3.00 27.22 7.56
C GLU A 64 3.21 27.72 6.12
N HIS A 65 2.21 27.47 5.28
CA HIS A 65 2.13 28.03 3.93
C HIS A 65 0.85 28.89 3.82
N LYS A 66 0.64 29.51 2.66
CA LYS A 66 -0.51 30.40 2.42
C LYS A 66 -1.85 29.73 2.73
N ASN A 67 -2.05 28.50 2.24
CA ASN A 67 -3.34 27.79 2.33
C ASN A 67 -3.27 26.48 3.13
N MET A 68 -2.11 26.13 3.71
CA MET A 68 -1.95 24.86 4.41
C MET A 68 -0.97 24.96 5.58
N VAL A 69 -1.15 24.05 6.53
CA VAL A 69 -0.16 23.74 7.57
C VAL A 69 0.42 22.36 7.26
N LEU A 70 1.74 22.27 7.17
CA LEU A 70 2.49 21.03 7.03
C LEU A 70 3.13 20.68 8.36
N LEU A 71 2.80 19.51 8.90
CA LEU A 71 3.45 18.92 10.06
C LEU A 71 4.28 17.72 9.61
N GLU A 72 5.41 17.51 10.26
CA GLU A 72 6.19 16.28 10.13
C GLU A 72 6.32 15.66 11.50
N GLY A 73 5.99 14.37 11.58
CA GLY A 73 5.96 13.66 12.83
C GLY A 73 6.61 12.29 12.75
N ALA A 74 6.96 11.79 13.94
CA ALA A 74 7.52 10.48 14.12
C ALA A 74 7.07 9.85 15.45
N PHE A 75 7.08 8.52 15.49
CA PHE A 75 6.85 7.74 16.70
C PHE A 75 7.49 6.37 16.57
N VAL A 76 7.67 5.68 17.70
CA VAL A 76 8.13 4.28 17.70
C VAL A 76 6.98 3.40 17.23
N SER A 77 7.23 2.53 16.25
CA SER A 77 6.22 1.62 15.72
C SER A 77 5.73 0.66 16.81
N PRO A 78 4.42 0.61 17.11
CA PRO A 78 3.88 -0.32 18.12
C PRO A 78 4.13 -1.79 17.78
N PHE A 79 4.35 -2.11 16.50
CA PHE A 79 4.65 -3.47 16.05
C PHE A 79 5.92 -4.05 16.69
N ASP A 80 6.96 -3.23 16.87
CA ASP A 80 8.21 -3.67 17.51
C ASP A 80 8.03 -3.93 19.01
N HIS A 81 7.06 -3.27 19.67
CA HIS A 81 6.74 -3.57 21.07
C HIS A 81 6.07 -4.96 21.21
N HIS A 82 5.12 -5.25 20.32
CA HIS A 82 4.37 -6.50 20.37
C HIS A 82 5.16 -7.73 19.89
N ILE A 83 6.11 -7.54 18.97
CA ILE A 83 7.01 -8.60 18.50
C ILE A 83 8.45 -8.09 18.63
N PRO A 84 9.07 -8.14 19.82
CA PRO A 84 10.37 -7.51 20.08
C PRO A 84 11.46 -7.88 19.08
N ARG A 85 12.14 -6.88 18.50
CA ARG A 85 13.26 -7.09 17.55
C ARG A 85 12.83 -7.69 16.22
N ILE A 86 11.54 -7.64 15.86
CA ILE A 86 11.10 -7.99 14.51
C ILE A 86 11.47 -6.88 13.50
N MET A 87 11.58 -5.66 14.00
CA MET A 87 11.97 -4.47 13.26
C MET A 87 13.47 -4.19 13.46
N THR A 88 14.14 -3.69 12.42
CA THR A 88 15.51 -3.19 12.51
C THR A 88 15.53 -1.77 13.09
N ALA A 89 16.70 -1.29 13.51
CA ALA A 89 16.83 0.06 14.06
C ALA A 89 16.40 1.14 13.06
N GLU A 90 16.64 0.93 11.76
CA GLU A 90 16.30 1.85 10.68
C GLU A 90 14.79 1.89 10.44
N ASN A 91 14.10 0.76 10.55
CA ASN A 91 12.69 0.67 10.23
C ASN A 91 11.77 0.87 11.45
N ARG A 92 12.26 0.81 12.70
CA ARG A 92 11.42 0.91 13.91
C ARG A 92 10.72 2.28 14.12
N ILE A 93 11.26 3.36 13.54
CA ILE A 93 10.69 4.70 13.69
C ILE A 93 9.71 4.96 12.55
N ALA A 94 8.43 5.01 12.87
CA ALA A 94 7.38 5.45 11.96
C ALA A 94 7.55 6.94 11.68
N ARG A 95 7.44 7.34 10.41
CA ARG A 95 7.63 8.73 9.97
C ARG A 95 6.53 9.13 9.00
N PHE A 96 5.95 10.31 9.20
CA PHE A 96 4.82 10.76 8.40
C PHE A 96 4.77 12.28 8.23
N GLN A 97 3.97 12.74 7.28
CA GLN A 97 3.60 14.15 7.14
C GLN A 97 2.09 14.32 7.34
N VAL A 98 1.67 15.41 7.98
CA VAL A 98 0.26 15.83 8.04
C VAL A 98 0.12 17.12 7.24
N ILE A 99 -0.86 17.16 6.35
CA ILE A 99 -1.16 18.30 5.49
C ILE A 99 -2.58 18.73 5.81
N LEU A 100 -2.73 19.90 6.42
CA LEU A 100 -4.01 20.41 6.90
C LEU A 100 -4.37 21.69 6.17
N PRO A 101 -5.64 21.89 5.77
CA PRO A 101 -6.08 23.20 5.35
C PRO A 101 -6.06 24.16 6.54
N LYS A 102 -5.79 25.46 6.28
CA LYS A 102 -5.89 26.49 7.32
C LYS A 102 -7.34 26.77 7.73
N GLU A 103 -8.26 26.60 6.80
CA GLU A 103 -9.70 26.78 6.99
C GLU A 103 -10.43 25.55 6.46
N TRP A 104 -11.39 25.05 7.24
CA TRP A 104 -12.21 23.91 6.86
C TRP A 104 -13.46 24.43 6.15
N THR A 105 -13.80 23.85 5.01
CA THR A 105 -14.96 24.25 4.19
C THR A 105 -16.30 23.79 4.76
N THR A 106 -16.26 22.88 5.74
CA THR A 106 -17.42 22.28 6.38
C THR A 106 -17.18 22.23 7.89
N LYS A 107 -18.20 21.88 8.67
CA LYS A 107 -18.04 21.60 10.11
C LYS A 107 -17.17 20.37 10.38
N TYR A 108 -16.98 19.51 9.37
CA TYR A 108 -16.14 18.33 9.44
C TYR A 108 -14.68 18.67 9.15
N ARG A 109 -13.79 17.83 9.67
CA ARG A 109 -12.34 17.96 9.47
C ARG A 109 -11.79 16.68 8.87
N PRO A 110 -12.18 16.31 7.63
CA PRO A 110 -11.88 15.00 7.08
C PRO A 110 -10.39 14.83 6.79
N ILE A 111 -9.88 13.62 7.04
CA ILE A 111 -8.48 13.25 6.80
C ILE A 111 -8.40 11.97 5.98
N CYS A 112 -7.60 12.00 4.92
CA CYS A 112 -7.23 10.81 4.15
C CYS A 112 -5.79 10.38 4.49
N LEU A 113 -5.61 9.15 4.98
CA LEU A 113 -4.29 8.54 5.22
C LEU A 113 -3.82 7.80 3.96
N HIS A 114 -2.65 8.17 3.45
CA HIS A 114 -2.08 7.71 2.19
C HIS A 114 -0.93 6.72 2.40
N PHE A 115 -1.05 5.51 1.87
CA PHE A 115 0.00 4.48 1.86
C PHE A 115 0.82 4.51 0.56
N ALA A 116 2.11 4.18 0.66
CA ALA A 116 3.01 4.21 -0.49
C ALA A 116 2.88 2.95 -1.35
N GLY A 117 2.87 3.12 -2.67
CA GLY A 117 3.04 2.03 -3.64
C GLY A 117 4.50 1.63 -3.83
N THR A 118 4.75 0.59 -4.65
CA THR A 118 6.11 0.16 -5.00
C THR A 118 6.90 1.30 -5.65
N GLY A 119 8.09 1.60 -5.11
CA GLY A 119 8.96 2.67 -5.62
C GLY A 119 8.60 4.10 -5.19
N ASP A 120 7.52 4.30 -4.42
CA ASP A 120 7.18 5.62 -3.85
C ASP A 120 7.83 5.84 -2.48
N HIS A 121 9.14 6.09 -2.49
CA HIS A 121 9.96 6.13 -1.29
C HIS A 121 9.70 7.31 -0.34
N THR A 122 9.31 8.47 -0.87
CA THR A 122 9.21 9.72 -0.10
C THR A 122 7.75 10.15 0.06
N TYR A 123 7.53 11.38 0.51
CA TYR A 123 6.20 11.99 0.59
C TYR A 123 5.81 12.72 -0.70
N SER A 124 6.79 13.09 -1.53
CA SER A 124 6.63 14.12 -2.55
C SER A 124 5.60 13.79 -3.62
N ARG A 125 5.56 12.53 -4.11
CA ARG A 125 4.60 12.13 -5.17
C ARG A 125 3.17 12.16 -4.66
N ARG A 126 2.88 11.48 -3.55
CA ARG A 126 1.55 11.51 -2.89
C ARG A 126 1.13 12.93 -2.52
N ARG A 127 2.07 13.75 -2.05
CA ARG A 127 1.79 15.16 -1.72
C ARG A 127 1.40 15.97 -2.95
N TYR A 128 2.23 15.96 -3.99
CA TYR A 128 2.05 16.81 -5.16
C TYR A 128 0.86 16.38 -6.03
N PHE A 129 0.73 15.08 -6.29
CA PHE A 129 -0.28 14.58 -7.22
C PHE A 129 -1.67 14.38 -6.60
N LEU A 130 -1.76 14.25 -5.27
CA LEU A 130 -3.02 13.94 -4.61
C LEU A 130 -3.33 14.83 -3.40
N ALA A 131 -2.51 14.82 -2.34
CA ALA A 131 -2.85 15.52 -1.09
C ALA A 131 -3.06 17.03 -1.27
N ASN A 132 -2.21 17.69 -2.08
CA ASN A 132 -2.37 19.11 -2.39
C ASN A 132 -3.66 19.42 -3.16
N ARG A 133 -4.20 18.45 -3.91
CA ARG A 133 -5.47 18.61 -4.63
C ARG A 133 -6.65 18.46 -3.68
N LEU A 134 -6.60 17.49 -2.77
CA LEU A 134 -7.60 17.24 -1.73
C LEU A 134 -7.82 18.45 -0.80
N LEU A 135 -6.80 19.28 -0.59
CA LEU A 135 -6.94 20.54 0.15
C LEU A 135 -8.03 21.46 -0.44
N ASN A 136 -8.21 21.45 -1.77
CA ASN A 136 -9.25 22.28 -2.41
C ASN A 136 -10.67 21.79 -2.10
N ASP A 137 -10.80 20.53 -1.69
CA ASP A 137 -12.08 19.91 -1.31
C ASP A 137 -12.33 20.01 0.20
N GLY A 138 -11.42 20.68 0.94
CA GLY A 138 -11.47 20.75 2.40
C GLY A 138 -11.01 19.46 3.09
N ILE A 139 -10.25 18.61 2.40
CA ILE A 139 -9.78 17.32 2.91
C ILE A 139 -8.29 17.43 3.27
N GLY A 140 -7.97 17.21 4.54
CA GLY A 140 -6.58 17.07 4.98
C GLY A 140 -6.02 15.69 4.66
N SER A 141 -4.71 15.52 4.80
CA SER A 141 -4.03 14.28 4.46
C SER A 141 -2.93 13.91 5.45
N ILE A 142 -2.80 12.62 5.74
CA ILE A 142 -1.60 12.06 6.38
C ILE A 142 -0.87 11.19 5.37
N ILE A 143 0.43 11.38 5.20
CA ILE A 143 1.26 10.59 4.28
C ILE A 143 2.30 9.83 5.11
N ILE A 144 2.12 8.51 5.24
CA ILE A 144 3.03 7.65 6.01
C ILE A 144 4.18 7.13 5.14
N MET A 145 5.38 7.03 5.71
CA MET A 145 6.53 6.37 5.08
C MET A 145 6.52 4.89 5.42
N ASN A 146 6.44 4.03 4.41
CA ASN A 146 6.50 2.58 4.63
C ASN A 146 7.83 2.18 5.29
N PRO A 147 7.84 1.14 6.13
CA PRO A 147 9.06 0.41 6.48
C PRO A 147 9.87 0.07 5.21
N PHE A 148 11.20 -0.01 5.31
CA PHE A 148 12.11 -0.30 4.20
C PHE A 148 12.20 0.78 3.10
N TYR A 149 11.59 1.95 3.28
CA TYR A 149 11.62 3.04 2.29
C TYR A 149 12.37 4.27 2.80
N TRP A 150 13.13 4.92 1.92
CA TRP A 150 13.84 6.19 2.20
C TRP A 150 14.62 6.16 3.53
N LYS A 151 14.18 6.93 4.53
CA LYS A 151 14.81 7.01 5.88
C LYS A 151 14.67 5.71 6.69
N ARG A 152 13.79 4.80 6.27
CA ARG A 152 13.52 3.49 6.89
C ARG A 152 14.12 2.33 6.08
N LYS A 153 14.90 2.62 5.03
CA LYS A 153 15.46 1.63 4.10
C LYS A 153 16.82 1.11 4.60
N PRO A 154 17.02 -0.21 4.69
CA PRO A 154 18.35 -0.78 4.95
C PRO A 154 19.39 -0.32 3.92
N GLU A 155 20.63 -0.13 4.35
CA GLU A 155 21.71 0.40 3.49
C GLU A 155 21.97 -0.48 2.26
N ASP A 156 21.89 -1.79 2.44
CA ASP A 156 22.13 -2.80 1.41
C ASP A 156 20.93 -3.03 0.48
N GLN A 157 19.77 -2.44 0.77
CA GLN A 157 18.57 -2.58 -0.05
C GLN A 157 18.58 -1.62 -1.24
N LYS A 158 18.36 -2.17 -2.45
CA LYS A 158 18.30 -1.39 -3.69
C LYS A 158 16.87 -0.98 -4.01
N GLY A 159 16.60 0.33 -3.98
CA GLY A 159 15.27 0.88 -4.24
C GLY A 159 14.21 0.23 -3.34
N SER A 160 13.07 -0.14 -3.93
CA SER A 160 11.97 -0.83 -3.25
C SER A 160 12.07 -2.35 -3.30
N SER A 161 13.16 -2.91 -3.84
CA SER A 161 13.37 -4.35 -3.92
C SER A 161 13.80 -4.87 -2.54
N LEU A 162 12.84 -5.39 -1.78
CA LEU A 162 13.08 -5.95 -0.45
C LEU A 162 14.08 -7.09 -0.48
N ASN A 163 14.87 -7.23 0.59
CA ASN A 163 15.94 -8.22 0.68
C ASN A 163 15.39 -9.62 0.96
N TYR A 164 14.37 -9.73 1.82
CA TYR A 164 13.75 -10.98 2.21
C TYR A 164 12.24 -11.00 1.95
N VAL A 165 11.66 -12.18 1.74
CA VAL A 165 10.20 -12.33 1.65
C VAL A 165 9.52 -11.89 2.96
N SER A 166 10.09 -12.26 4.11
CA SER A 166 9.59 -11.84 5.44
C SER A 166 9.50 -10.33 5.62
N ASP A 167 10.31 -9.53 4.90
CA ASP A 167 10.28 -8.07 5.00
C ASP A 167 8.92 -7.51 4.55
N LEU A 168 8.21 -8.21 3.63
CA LEU A 168 6.84 -7.84 3.24
C LEU A 168 5.89 -7.92 4.44
N PHE A 169 6.01 -8.96 5.25
CA PHE A 169 5.12 -9.21 6.38
C PHE A 169 5.43 -8.27 7.55
N VAL A 170 6.71 -8.00 7.79
CA VAL A 170 7.14 -6.96 8.74
C VAL A 170 6.61 -5.59 8.32
N MET A 171 6.69 -5.26 7.02
CA MET A 171 6.13 -4.02 6.50
C MET A 171 4.62 -3.93 6.73
N GLY A 172 3.88 -5.00 6.42
CA GLY A 172 2.43 -5.06 6.59
C GLY A 172 2.00 -4.92 8.05
N GLY A 173 2.59 -5.70 8.96
CA GLY A 173 2.27 -5.64 10.38
C GLY A 173 2.57 -4.27 11.00
N ALA A 174 3.71 -3.68 10.66
CA ALA A 174 4.06 -2.32 11.07
C ALA A 174 3.05 -1.29 10.57
N LEU A 175 2.70 -1.29 9.29
CA LEU A 175 1.73 -0.33 8.74
C LEU A 175 0.33 -0.47 9.35
N ILE A 176 -0.13 -1.69 9.64
CA ILE A 176 -1.41 -1.92 10.31
C ILE A 176 -1.43 -1.24 11.70
N THR A 177 -0.39 -1.45 12.50
CA THR A 177 -0.30 -0.84 13.84
C THR A 177 -0.07 0.67 13.80
N GLU A 178 0.80 1.16 12.91
CA GLU A 178 1.11 2.59 12.75
C GLU A 178 -0.11 3.36 12.22
N SER A 179 -0.86 2.79 11.28
CA SER A 179 -2.11 3.35 10.79
C SER A 179 -3.11 3.51 11.92
N TYR A 180 -3.27 2.49 12.77
CA TYR A 180 -4.18 2.56 13.90
C TYR A 180 -3.84 3.71 14.85
N SER A 181 -2.57 3.87 15.22
CA SER A 181 -2.11 5.00 16.06
C SER A 181 -2.40 6.37 15.43
N LEU A 182 -2.20 6.50 14.12
CA LEU A 182 -2.48 7.75 13.41
C LEU A 182 -3.98 8.05 13.32
N LEU A 183 -4.83 7.04 13.10
CA LEU A 183 -6.28 7.21 13.10
C LEU A 183 -6.81 7.59 14.49
N ARG A 184 -6.25 6.99 15.55
CA ARG A 184 -6.55 7.39 16.95
C ARG A 184 -6.17 8.82 17.24
N TRP A 185 -4.96 9.21 16.84
CA TRP A 185 -4.51 10.61 16.95
C TRP A 185 -5.42 11.56 16.19
N CYS A 186 -5.92 11.16 15.02
CA CYS A 186 -6.93 11.93 14.29
C CYS A 186 -8.20 12.14 15.13
N GLU A 187 -8.78 11.07 15.67
CA GLU A 187 -10.00 11.16 16.50
C GLU A 187 -9.79 12.04 17.73
N GLU A 188 -8.67 11.87 18.44
CA GLU A 188 -8.34 12.62 19.66
C GLU A 188 -8.12 14.11 19.40
N ASN A 189 -7.77 14.49 18.17
CA ASN A 189 -7.60 15.89 17.75
C ASN A 189 -8.82 16.44 17.00
N GLY A 190 -9.95 15.73 17.03
CA GLY A 190 -11.22 16.16 16.44
C GLY A 190 -11.20 16.18 14.90
N TYR A 191 -10.45 15.28 14.28
CA TYR A 191 -10.47 15.04 12.84
C TYR A 191 -11.43 13.91 12.49
N GLY A 192 -12.20 14.10 11.42
CA GLY A 192 -13.19 13.14 10.95
C GLY A 192 -14.16 13.77 9.93
N PRO A 193 -14.77 12.96 9.03
CA PRO A 193 -14.58 11.52 8.84
C PRO A 193 -13.18 11.13 8.33
N LEU A 194 -12.82 9.85 8.44
CA LEU A 194 -11.48 9.34 8.12
C LEU A 194 -11.51 8.41 6.91
N ALA A 195 -10.50 8.52 6.05
CA ALA A 195 -10.32 7.66 4.88
C ALA A 195 -8.94 7.00 4.86
N LEU A 196 -8.88 5.78 4.32
CA LEU A 196 -7.65 5.07 3.98
C LEU A 196 -7.52 4.96 2.45
N HIS A 197 -6.37 5.34 1.93
CA HIS A 197 -6.11 5.30 0.50
C HIS A 197 -4.68 4.85 0.20
N GLY A 198 -4.52 4.17 -0.93
CA GLY A 198 -3.21 3.99 -1.53
C GLY A 198 -3.33 3.42 -2.93
N ILE A 199 -2.19 3.36 -3.62
CA ILE A 199 -2.11 2.84 -4.98
C ILE A 199 -1.19 1.61 -5.01
N SER A 200 -1.57 0.57 -5.75
CA SER A 200 -0.79 -0.66 -5.89
C SER A 200 -0.58 -1.33 -4.53
N MET A 201 0.66 -1.63 -4.15
CA MET A 201 1.02 -2.07 -2.79
C MET A 201 0.39 -1.18 -1.70
N GLY A 202 0.31 0.14 -1.91
CA GLY A 202 -0.31 1.05 -0.95
C GLY A 202 -1.83 0.85 -0.83
N GLY A 203 -2.52 0.59 -1.93
CA GLY A 203 -3.97 0.30 -1.91
C GLY A 203 -4.25 -1.00 -1.18
N TYR A 204 -3.35 -1.97 -1.34
CA TYR A 204 -3.41 -3.21 -0.61
C TYR A 204 -3.19 -3.04 0.91
N MET A 205 -2.18 -2.25 1.30
CA MET A 205 -1.94 -1.90 2.70
C MET A 205 -3.14 -1.15 3.31
N ALA A 206 -3.78 -0.24 2.56
CA ALA A 206 -4.99 0.44 2.99
C ALA A 206 -6.11 -0.56 3.35
N SER A 207 -6.31 -1.58 2.52
CA SER A 207 -7.29 -2.64 2.78
C SER A 207 -6.98 -3.42 4.06
N LEU A 208 -5.72 -3.81 4.29
CA LEU A 208 -5.31 -4.50 5.51
C LEU A 208 -5.55 -3.63 6.76
N CYS A 209 -5.13 -2.36 6.71
CA CYS A 209 -5.28 -1.43 7.82
C CYS A 209 -6.74 -1.17 8.20
N ALA A 210 -7.64 -1.17 7.21
CA ALA A 210 -9.08 -0.99 7.45
C ALA A 210 -9.69 -2.13 8.28
N THR A 211 -9.16 -3.36 8.18
CA THR A 211 -9.75 -4.54 8.84
C THR A 211 -9.68 -4.51 10.37
N VAL A 212 -8.66 -3.85 10.93
CA VAL A 212 -8.46 -3.73 12.38
C VAL A 212 -9.13 -2.49 12.99
N TRP A 213 -9.58 -1.54 12.16
CA TRP A 213 -10.23 -0.33 12.64
C TRP A 213 -11.66 -0.65 13.16
N PRO A 214 -12.03 -0.22 14.38
CA PRO A 214 -13.28 -0.65 15.02
C PRO A 214 -14.51 0.22 14.70
N LYS A 215 -14.38 1.16 13.76
CA LYS A 215 -15.45 2.09 13.37
C LYS A 215 -15.63 2.09 11.85
N PRO A 216 -16.75 2.62 11.33
CA PRO A 216 -16.89 2.86 9.89
C PRO A 216 -15.74 3.73 9.36
N ILE A 217 -15.17 3.35 8.21
CA ILE A 217 -14.05 4.05 7.59
C ILE A 217 -14.15 3.97 6.07
N SER A 218 -13.99 5.12 5.40
CA SER A 218 -13.88 5.17 3.94
C SER A 218 -12.60 4.48 3.48
N LEU A 219 -12.71 3.49 2.59
CA LEU A 219 -11.57 2.73 2.07
C LEU A 219 -11.52 2.84 0.54
N ILE A 220 -10.42 3.39 0.03
CA ILE A 220 -10.20 3.67 -1.39
C ILE A 220 -8.92 2.98 -1.89
N PRO A 221 -8.97 1.64 -2.09
CA PRO A 221 -7.83 0.87 -2.55
C PRO A 221 -7.75 0.98 -4.08
N CYS A 222 -6.68 1.59 -4.59
CA CYS A 222 -6.48 1.77 -6.02
C CYS A 222 -5.44 0.80 -6.56
N LEU A 223 -5.74 0.20 -7.70
CA LEU A 223 -4.86 -0.74 -8.41
C LEU A 223 -4.35 -1.86 -7.49
N SER A 224 -5.20 -2.39 -6.62
CA SER A 224 -4.90 -3.49 -5.69
C SER A 224 -6.04 -4.50 -5.69
N TRP A 225 -5.82 -5.67 -5.12
CA TRP A 225 -6.83 -6.74 -5.09
C TRP A 225 -6.81 -7.53 -3.76
N SER A 226 -7.34 -8.74 -3.76
CA SER A 226 -7.60 -9.55 -2.55
C SER A 226 -6.38 -10.23 -1.94
N THR A 227 -5.28 -10.42 -2.68
CA THR A 227 -4.04 -11.03 -2.18
C THR A 227 -2.80 -10.50 -2.89
N ALA A 228 -1.65 -10.50 -2.21
CA ALA A 228 -0.36 -10.14 -2.80
C ALA A 228 0.30 -11.29 -3.57
N SER A 229 -0.15 -12.54 -3.38
CA SER A 229 0.44 -13.74 -4.03
C SER A 229 0.50 -13.61 -5.55
N LEU A 230 -0.55 -13.04 -6.14
CA LEU A 230 -0.66 -12.82 -7.58
C LEU A 230 0.43 -11.92 -8.12
N VAL A 231 0.88 -10.95 -7.34
CA VAL A 231 1.86 -9.96 -7.81
C VAL A 231 3.22 -10.64 -8.02
N PHE A 232 3.64 -11.46 -7.07
CA PHE A 232 4.96 -12.09 -7.05
C PHE A 232 4.98 -13.48 -7.68
N VAL A 233 3.84 -14.13 -7.88
CA VAL A 233 3.77 -15.48 -8.46
C VAL A 233 3.28 -15.45 -9.91
N ASP A 234 2.20 -14.74 -10.22
CA ASP A 234 1.55 -14.79 -11.55
C ASP A 234 1.73 -13.51 -12.37
N GLY A 235 1.84 -12.36 -11.71
CA GLY A 235 1.96 -11.02 -12.29
C GLY A 235 3.36 -10.73 -12.77
N ILE A 236 3.53 -9.56 -13.40
CA ILE A 236 4.83 -9.23 -14.02
C ILE A 236 5.99 -9.08 -13.04
N LEU A 237 5.72 -8.86 -11.74
CA LEU A 237 6.78 -8.83 -10.72
C LEU A 237 7.33 -10.21 -10.36
N SER A 238 6.68 -11.31 -10.77
CA SER A 238 7.26 -12.66 -10.67
C SER A 238 8.60 -12.80 -11.39
N GLN A 239 8.83 -12.04 -12.47
CA GLN A 239 10.09 -12.02 -13.19
C GLN A 239 11.21 -11.27 -12.44
N ALA A 240 10.83 -10.43 -11.47
CA ALA A 240 11.77 -9.70 -10.63
C ALA A 240 12.11 -10.45 -9.33
N VAL A 241 11.52 -11.63 -9.08
CA VAL A 241 11.84 -12.46 -7.90
C VAL A 241 13.14 -13.24 -8.14
N ASP A 242 14.03 -13.27 -7.15
CA ASP A 242 15.23 -14.12 -7.19
C ASP A 242 14.91 -15.59 -6.87
N TRP A 243 14.24 -16.25 -7.82
CA TRP A 243 13.85 -17.67 -7.68
C TRP A 243 15.02 -18.62 -7.38
N PRO A 244 16.21 -18.51 -8.02
CA PRO A 244 17.34 -19.39 -7.69
C PRO A 244 17.74 -19.34 -6.21
N THR A 245 17.74 -18.14 -5.62
CA THR A 245 18.07 -17.96 -4.19
C THR A 245 17.01 -18.61 -3.30
N LEU A 246 15.73 -18.40 -3.61
CA LEU A 246 14.61 -18.97 -2.87
C LEU A 246 14.58 -20.50 -2.97
N THR A 247 14.78 -21.05 -4.17
CA THR A 247 14.85 -22.49 -4.43
C THR A 247 16.01 -23.13 -3.67
N LYS A 248 17.20 -22.52 -3.72
CA LYS A 248 18.35 -23.03 -2.98
C LYS A 248 18.05 -23.10 -1.48
N GLN A 249 17.52 -22.03 -0.88
CA GLN A 249 17.23 -22.02 0.56
C GLN A 249 16.12 -23.01 0.95
N TYR A 250 15.05 -23.11 0.17
CA TYR A 250 13.94 -24.02 0.45
C TYR A 250 14.39 -25.49 0.54
N PHE A 251 15.26 -25.93 -0.38
CA PHE A 251 15.76 -27.31 -0.38
C PHE A 251 16.98 -27.54 0.52
N SER A 252 17.68 -26.48 0.94
CA SER A 252 18.85 -26.61 1.84
C SER A 252 18.45 -26.62 3.32
N ASP A 253 17.27 -26.12 3.66
CA ASP A 253 16.79 -26.01 5.03
C ASP A 253 15.32 -26.48 5.10
N SER A 254 15.12 -27.70 5.59
CA SER A 254 13.79 -28.33 5.59
C SER A 254 12.82 -27.66 6.57
N VAL A 255 13.25 -26.71 7.39
CA VAL A 255 12.35 -25.92 8.23
C VAL A 255 11.32 -25.16 7.38
N TYR A 256 11.68 -24.72 6.17
CA TYR A 256 10.71 -24.06 5.27
C TYR A 256 9.63 -25.03 4.78
N SER A 257 10.01 -26.24 4.33
CA SER A 257 9.09 -27.24 3.78
C SER A 257 8.28 -27.97 4.85
N ASP A 258 8.91 -28.33 5.97
CA ASP A 258 8.34 -29.27 6.94
C ASP A 258 7.59 -28.54 8.05
N VAL A 259 8.15 -27.42 8.52
CA VAL A 259 7.65 -26.67 9.68
C VAL A 259 6.85 -25.45 9.26
N ILE A 260 7.46 -24.51 8.53
CA ILE A 260 6.80 -23.26 8.17
C ILE A 260 5.59 -23.52 7.27
N ARG A 261 5.75 -24.35 6.24
CA ARG A 261 4.66 -24.70 5.33
C ARG A 261 3.48 -25.35 6.06
N SER A 262 3.73 -26.22 7.05
CA SER A 262 2.64 -26.85 7.80
C SER A 262 1.89 -25.87 8.70
N LEU A 263 2.58 -24.89 9.28
CA LEU A 263 1.97 -23.86 10.13
C LEU A 263 1.08 -22.86 9.38
N ILE A 264 1.29 -22.68 8.08
CA ILE A 264 0.53 -21.73 7.25
C ILE A 264 -0.66 -22.37 6.52
N GLN A 265 -0.98 -23.64 6.81
CA GLN A 265 -2.08 -24.36 6.15
C GLN A 265 -3.34 -24.41 7.04
N PRO A 266 -4.55 -24.22 6.47
CA PRO A 266 -4.80 -23.75 5.10
C PRO A 266 -4.42 -22.27 4.94
N SER A 267 -3.76 -21.92 3.82
CA SER A 267 -3.32 -20.54 3.54
C SER A 267 -4.46 -19.59 3.19
N VAL A 268 -5.55 -20.11 2.62
CA VAL A 268 -6.77 -19.36 2.27
C VAL A 268 -7.99 -20.05 2.88
N PRO A 269 -8.96 -19.29 3.45
CA PRO A 269 -10.19 -19.87 3.99
C PRO A 269 -10.99 -20.56 2.88
N ALA A 270 -11.61 -21.70 3.21
CA ALA A 270 -12.30 -22.54 2.23
C ALA A 270 -13.32 -21.79 1.35
N ARG A 271 -14.03 -20.80 1.91
CA ARG A 271 -15.02 -19.99 1.20
C ARG A 271 -14.45 -19.12 0.08
N TYR A 272 -13.16 -18.78 0.13
CA TYR A 272 -12.49 -17.94 -0.87
C TYR A 272 -11.55 -18.72 -1.78
N ARG A 273 -11.57 -20.06 -1.69
CA ARG A 273 -10.75 -20.91 -2.53
C ARG A 273 -11.34 -20.94 -3.94
N CYS A 274 -10.75 -20.21 -4.87
CA CYS A 274 -11.12 -20.31 -6.28
C CYS A 274 -10.71 -21.69 -6.83
N ARG A 275 -11.69 -22.44 -7.35
CA ARG A 275 -11.38 -23.58 -8.23
C ARG A 275 -10.81 -23.00 -9.52
N ARG A 276 -9.48 -23.11 -9.73
CA ARG A 276 -8.92 -22.94 -11.07
C ARG A 276 -9.73 -23.85 -12.00
N SER A 277 -10.39 -23.25 -12.99
CA SER A 277 -11.16 -24.02 -13.95
C SER A 277 -10.24 -25.03 -14.62
N GLU A 278 -10.65 -26.30 -14.63
CA GLU A 278 -9.99 -27.42 -15.33
C GLU A 278 -9.95 -27.24 -16.87
N LYS A 279 -10.16 -26.02 -17.37
CA LYS A 279 -10.25 -25.69 -18.80
C LYS A 279 -8.91 -25.62 -19.52
N GLN A 280 -7.78 -25.78 -18.82
CA GLN A 280 -6.46 -25.79 -19.46
C GLN A 280 -5.96 -27.19 -19.86
N ASN A 281 -6.69 -28.27 -19.51
CA ASN A 281 -6.32 -29.66 -19.83
C ASN A 281 -7.32 -30.43 -20.70
N ARG A 282 -8.33 -29.79 -21.29
CA ARG A 282 -9.11 -30.38 -22.38
C ARG A 282 -9.01 -29.49 -23.62
N GLY A 283 -8.08 -29.83 -24.49
CA GLY A 283 -8.06 -29.29 -25.84
C GLY A 283 -9.31 -29.77 -26.57
N GLU A 284 -10.25 -28.86 -26.83
CA GLU A 284 -11.25 -29.04 -27.88
C GLU A 284 -11.32 -27.78 -28.76
N PRO A 285 -11.54 -27.92 -30.08
CA PRO A 285 -11.47 -26.82 -31.02
C PRO A 285 -12.79 -26.03 -31.01
N ILE A 286 -12.68 -24.70 -30.89
CA ILE A 286 -13.83 -23.80 -30.95
C ILE A 286 -14.22 -23.58 -32.42
N ALA A 287 -15.34 -24.19 -32.85
CA ALA A 287 -16.04 -23.81 -34.06
C ALA A 287 -16.95 -22.59 -33.78
N GLY A 288 -16.85 -21.58 -34.62
CA GLY A 288 -17.46 -20.26 -34.41
C GLY A 288 -18.97 -20.20 -34.61
N ARG A 289 -19.60 -19.24 -33.92
CA ARG A 289 -20.85 -18.59 -34.33
C ARG A 289 -20.94 -17.17 -33.75
N PRO A 290 -21.44 -16.18 -34.50
CA PRO A 290 -21.40 -14.77 -34.11
C PRO A 290 -22.58 -14.37 -33.22
N LEU A 291 -22.34 -13.42 -32.30
CA LEU A 291 -23.36 -12.79 -31.46
C LEU A 291 -23.93 -11.56 -32.19
N SER A 292 -25.25 -11.58 -32.44
CA SER A 292 -26.03 -10.42 -32.87
C SER A 292 -26.53 -9.66 -31.64
N ALA A 293 -26.32 -8.34 -31.65
CA ALA A 293 -26.79 -7.41 -30.63
C ALA A 293 -28.21 -6.91 -30.95
N THR A 294 -29.09 -6.86 -29.96
CA THR A 294 -30.16 -5.84 -29.85
C THR A 294 -30.65 -5.75 -28.40
N SER A 295 -30.59 -4.55 -27.84
CA SER A 295 -31.25 -4.14 -26.59
C SER A 295 -32.68 -3.65 -26.86
N PRO A 296 -33.57 -3.63 -25.85
CA PRO A 296 -34.64 -2.66 -25.83
C PRO A 296 -34.61 -1.74 -24.59
N ARG A 297 -34.85 -0.45 -24.85
CA ARG A 297 -35.23 0.62 -23.90
C ARG A 297 -36.66 0.40 -23.40
N PRO A 298 -37.03 0.88 -22.19
CA PRO A 298 -38.44 1.06 -21.82
C PRO A 298 -38.88 2.53 -21.88
N THR A 299 -40.01 2.77 -22.53
CA THR A 299 -40.88 3.96 -22.41
C THR A 299 -42.00 3.64 -21.40
N GLY A 300 -42.38 4.60 -20.57
CA GLY A 300 -43.42 4.44 -19.54
C GLY A 300 -44.85 4.68 -20.03
N GLU A 301 -45.84 4.21 -19.26
CA GLU A 301 -46.95 5.00 -18.70
C GLU A 301 -47.97 4.12 -17.93
N ILE A 302 -48.11 4.44 -16.63
CA ILE A 302 -49.31 4.60 -15.76
C ILE A 302 -50.60 3.78 -16.04
N LEU A 303 -51.04 3.00 -15.02
CA LEU A 303 -52.44 2.99 -14.52
C LEU A 303 -52.48 2.43 -13.07
N GLY A 304 -53.31 3.02 -12.21
CA GLY A 304 -53.27 2.80 -10.75
C GLY A 304 -54.45 2.07 -10.10
N SER A 305 -54.46 2.15 -8.75
CA SER A 305 -55.52 1.87 -7.77
C SER A 305 -55.68 0.45 -7.19
N GLY A 306 -55.61 0.35 -5.85
CA GLY A 306 -56.14 -0.77 -5.05
C GLY A 306 -55.30 -1.16 -3.83
N ALA A 307 -55.63 -0.64 -2.63
CA ALA A 307 -55.07 -1.02 -1.31
C ALA A 307 -55.65 -2.37 -0.78
N PRO A 308 -55.36 -2.89 0.45
CA PRO A 308 -54.31 -2.63 1.45
C PRO A 308 -53.54 -3.90 1.96
N LEU A 309 -52.60 -3.69 2.89
CA LEU A 309 -51.72 -4.64 3.62
C LEU A 309 -52.39 -5.88 4.25
N PRO A 310 -51.57 -6.89 4.66
CA PRO A 310 -51.54 -7.21 6.10
C PRO A 310 -50.15 -7.46 6.72
N ASN A 311 -50.10 -7.17 8.02
CA ASN A 311 -49.06 -7.42 9.02
C ASN A 311 -48.68 -8.91 9.21
N ALA A 312 -47.44 -9.14 9.66
CA ALA A 312 -47.04 -10.08 10.72
C ALA A 312 -45.51 -10.32 10.66
N THR A 313 -44.69 -10.54 11.70
CA THR A 313 -44.72 -10.37 13.16
C THR A 313 -43.25 -10.65 13.57
N PHE A 314 -42.59 -9.79 14.34
CA PHE A 314 -41.32 -10.11 15.01
C PHE A 314 -41.61 -10.55 16.45
N PRO A 315 -41.03 -11.66 16.96
CA PRO A 315 -41.20 -12.01 18.36
C PRO A 315 -40.23 -11.23 19.24
N THR A 316 -40.81 -10.50 20.19
CA THR A 316 -40.18 -9.96 21.40
C THR A 316 -40.48 -10.92 22.55
N GLN A 317 -39.48 -11.29 23.34
CA GLN A 317 -39.67 -11.74 24.72
C GLN A 317 -38.56 -11.17 25.62
N THR A 318 -38.97 -10.26 26.50
CA THR A 318 -38.46 -10.12 27.88
C THR A 318 -39.03 -11.29 28.71
N ASP A 319 -38.49 -11.78 29.83
CA ASP A 319 -37.98 -11.09 31.01
C ASP A 319 -37.29 -12.08 31.98
N SER A 320 -36.40 -11.55 32.83
CA SER A 320 -36.17 -11.91 34.25
C SER A 320 -35.79 -13.33 34.69
N GLU A 321 -34.59 -13.49 35.30
CA GLU A 321 -34.39 -13.99 36.68
C GLU A 321 -32.93 -13.84 37.15
N ARG A 322 -32.74 -13.29 38.36
CA ARG A 322 -31.49 -13.28 39.15
C ARG A 322 -31.32 -14.62 39.89
N PRO A 323 -30.11 -14.89 40.42
CA PRO A 323 -30.01 -14.76 41.89
C PRO A 323 -28.76 -14.03 42.38
N ASP A 324 -28.94 -13.37 43.52
CA ASP A 324 -27.93 -12.77 44.39
C ASP A 324 -26.91 -13.80 44.90
N LEU A 325 -25.63 -13.41 44.93
CA LEU A 325 -24.74 -13.74 46.04
C LEU A 325 -23.88 -12.52 46.37
N THR A 326 -24.27 -11.88 47.47
CA THR A 326 -23.50 -10.92 48.25
C THR A 326 -22.35 -11.64 48.95
N LEU A 327 -21.15 -11.05 48.94
CA LEU A 327 -20.19 -11.19 50.04
C LEU A 327 -19.29 -9.96 50.08
N SER A 328 -19.60 -9.12 51.05
CA SER A 328 -18.83 -8.00 51.58
C SER A 328 -17.64 -8.48 52.41
N CYS A 329 -16.49 -7.83 52.31
CA CYS A 329 -15.74 -7.36 53.48
C CYS A 329 -14.67 -6.34 53.08
N SER A 330 -14.62 -5.24 53.83
CA SER A 330 -13.65 -4.15 53.73
C SER A 330 -12.52 -4.36 54.77
N PRO A 331 -11.64 -3.37 55.05
CA PRO A 331 -10.18 -3.55 55.02
C PRO A 331 -9.57 -3.74 56.42
N SER A 332 -8.37 -4.32 56.49
CA SER A 332 -7.56 -4.29 57.71
C SER A 332 -6.14 -3.82 57.44
N GLN A 333 -5.76 -2.80 58.21
CA GLN A 333 -4.41 -2.28 58.40
C GLN A 333 -3.53 -3.27 59.18
N MET A 334 -2.22 -3.24 58.94
CA MET A 334 -1.11 -3.32 59.91
C MET A 334 0.19 -3.11 59.11
N SER A 335 0.80 -1.91 59.10
CA SER A 335 1.76 -1.32 60.05
C SER A 335 3.10 -2.05 60.24
N ARG A 336 4.18 -1.36 59.83
CA ARG A 336 5.55 -1.24 60.43
C ARG A 336 6.33 -2.54 60.62
N THR A 337 7.63 -2.68 60.38
CA THR A 337 8.87 -1.87 60.33
C THR A 337 9.94 -2.91 59.95
N THR A 338 11.05 -2.63 59.24
CA THR A 338 12.28 -2.03 59.78
C THR A 338 13.29 -1.81 58.67
N ASP A 339 13.99 -0.69 58.83
CA ASP A 339 15.33 -0.29 58.38
C ASP A 339 16.27 -1.40 57.86
N PHE A 340 17.00 -1.10 56.77
CA PHE A 340 18.46 -0.88 56.84
C PHE A 340 18.95 -0.14 55.58
N ALA A 341 19.74 0.89 55.81
CA ALA A 341 20.34 1.81 54.84
C ALA A 341 21.68 1.25 54.29
N PRO A 342 22.32 1.94 53.31
CA PRO A 342 23.26 1.38 52.34
C PRO A 342 24.73 1.65 52.69
N GLU A 343 25.68 0.97 52.02
CA GLU A 343 27.05 1.49 51.93
C GLU A 343 27.86 0.94 50.72
N HIS A 344 28.34 1.88 49.88
CA HIS A 344 29.68 2.04 49.26
C HIS A 344 30.33 0.84 48.49
N THR A 345 31.07 0.99 47.39
CA THR A 345 32.12 1.98 47.08
C THR A 345 32.52 1.92 45.58
N LEU A 346 33.06 3.03 45.08
CA LEU A 346 33.83 3.19 43.84
C LEU A 346 35.01 2.18 43.72
N GLU A 347 35.44 1.88 42.48
CA GLU A 347 36.78 2.28 42.00
C GLU A 347 37.01 1.97 40.51
N SER A 348 37.48 2.99 39.81
CA SER A 348 38.21 2.98 38.53
C SER A 348 39.65 2.48 38.71
N PRO A 349 40.38 2.26 37.60
CA PRO A 349 41.72 2.84 37.55
C PRO A 349 42.01 3.62 36.26
N THR A 350 42.74 4.72 36.48
CA THR A 350 43.38 5.62 35.52
C THR A 350 44.87 5.28 35.30
N GLY A 351 45.44 5.74 34.18
CA GLY A 351 46.88 5.94 33.95
C GLY A 351 47.49 4.95 32.95
N ASP A 352 48.28 5.31 31.93
CA ASP A 352 48.97 6.58 31.68
C ASP A 352 49.40 6.74 30.21
N LYS A 353 49.81 7.96 29.88
CA LYS A 353 50.16 8.58 28.59
C LYS A 353 51.56 8.22 28.03
N VAL A 354 51.79 8.79 26.83
CA VAL A 354 53.05 9.30 26.20
C VAL A 354 53.49 8.45 25.00
N GLY A 355 53.28 8.90 23.75
CA GLY A 355 54.18 9.78 22.96
C GLY A 355 54.74 8.92 21.81
N SER A 356 55.04 9.33 20.57
CA SER A 356 55.24 10.60 19.89
C SER A 356 55.31 10.32 18.37
N SER A 357 54.93 11.30 17.55
CA SER A 357 55.57 11.73 16.27
C SER A 357 56.07 10.70 15.22
N GLY A 358 55.68 10.91 13.95
CA GLY A 358 56.44 10.40 12.81
C GLY A 358 55.73 10.49 11.46
N SER A 359 55.91 11.62 10.77
CA SER A 359 55.58 11.85 9.35
C SER A 359 56.52 11.08 8.41
N SER A 360 56.04 10.63 7.24
CA SER A 360 56.62 10.97 5.91
C SER A 360 56.12 10.09 4.73
N HIS A 361 55.68 10.76 3.66
CA HIS A 361 55.97 10.55 2.22
C HIS A 361 55.88 9.14 1.58
N ALA A 362 54.98 8.99 0.59
CA ALA A 362 55.23 8.95 -0.88
C ALA A 362 55.39 7.50 -1.38
N SER A 363 55.05 7.03 -2.59
CA SER A 363 54.80 7.63 -3.91
C SER A 363 54.05 6.58 -4.76
N ALA A 364 53.35 7.02 -5.81
CA ALA A 364 52.87 6.18 -6.91
C ALA A 364 54.02 5.58 -7.74
N PRO A 365 53.71 4.63 -8.63
CA PRO A 365 54.12 4.82 -10.02
C PRO A 365 53.00 4.53 -11.04
N GLN A 366 52.94 5.39 -12.05
CA GLN A 366 52.33 5.12 -13.36
C GLN A 366 53.38 4.47 -14.27
N HIS A 367 53.00 3.49 -15.10
CA HIS A 367 53.30 3.55 -16.54
C HIS A 367 52.48 2.55 -17.38
N ASN A 368 52.20 3.02 -18.60
CA ASN A 368 51.41 2.49 -19.71
C ASN A 368 51.70 1.05 -20.19
N GLY A 369 50.68 0.46 -20.84
CA GLY A 369 50.85 -0.65 -21.78
C GLY A 369 49.54 -1.15 -22.39
N SER A 370 49.13 -0.53 -23.49
CA SER A 370 47.96 -0.83 -24.33
C SER A 370 47.76 -2.30 -24.71
N LYS A 371 46.48 -2.73 -24.75
CA LYS A 371 45.91 -3.66 -25.76
C LYS A 371 44.38 -3.64 -25.68
N SER A 372 43.78 -2.69 -26.38
CA SER A 372 42.42 -2.78 -26.92
C SER A 372 42.54 -3.35 -28.33
N ILE A 373 41.71 -4.34 -28.69
CA ILE A 373 41.24 -4.64 -30.05
C ILE A 373 40.28 -5.86 -29.95
N PHE A 374 39.17 -5.78 -30.70
CA PHE A 374 38.05 -6.73 -30.89
C PHE A 374 36.90 -6.69 -29.88
N LEU A 375 35.99 -5.73 -30.07
CA LEU A 375 34.54 -5.95 -30.21
C LEU A 375 33.85 -4.60 -30.49
N ASP A 376 34.14 -3.99 -31.64
CA ASP A 376 33.49 -2.72 -32.04
C ASP A 376 33.17 -2.67 -33.55
N LEU A 377 32.51 -3.71 -34.06
CA LEU A 377 32.01 -3.75 -35.44
C LEU A 377 30.51 -4.02 -35.58
N HIS A 378 29.73 -3.89 -34.51
CA HIS A 378 28.25 -3.92 -34.58
C HIS A 378 27.56 -2.67 -33.98
N ALA A 379 28.30 -1.76 -33.34
CA ALA A 379 27.74 -0.53 -32.78
C ALA A 379 27.57 0.60 -33.81
N THR A 380 28.27 0.53 -34.95
CA THR A 380 28.34 1.62 -35.94
C THR A 380 27.24 1.57 -37.00
N GLU A 381 26.51 0.47 -37.17
CA GLU A 381 25.37 0.39 -38.10
C GLU A 381 24.04 0.88 -37.51
N LEU A 382 23.89 0.82 -36.18
CA LEU A 382 22.69 1.29 -35.46
C LEU A 382 22.60 2.83 -35.38
N ILE A 383 23.75 3.51 -35.35
CA ILE A 383 23.85 4.96 -35.18
C ILE A 383 23.46 5.71 -36.46
N ARG A 384 23.43 5.06 -37.62
CA ARG A 384 23.07 5.70 -38.90
C ARG A 384 21.56 5.66 -39.21
N LYS A 385 20.75 4.88 -38.48
CA LYS A 385 19.31 4.70 -38.72
C LYS A 385 18.38 5.45 -37.74
N PHE A 386 18.89 6.11 -36.70
CA PHE A 386 18.06 6.77 -35.68
C PHE A 386 18.65 8.13 -35.20
N PRO A 387 18.38 9.25 -35.89
CA PRO A 387 18.95 10.55 -35.54
C PRO A 387 18.27 11.27 -34.36
N ILE A 388 17.28 10.65 -33.69
CA ILE A 388 16.49 11.27 -32.61
C ILE A 388 16.98 10.87 -31.20
N LEU A 389 17.97 9.99 -31.08
CA LEU A 389 18.47 9.46 -29.80
C LEU A 389 19.80 10.06 -29.30
N SER A 390 20.27 11.15 -29.89
CA SER A 390 21.54 11.81 -29.47
C SER A 390 21.39 12.81 -28.31
N SER A 391 20.18 13.15 -27.85
CA SER A 391 19.97 14.20 -26.82
C SER A 391 19.83 13.71 -25.37
N LEU A 392 20.08 12.44 -25.07
CA LEU A 392 19.95 11.90 -23.71
C LEU A 392 21.22 11.14 -23.27
N LYS A 393 22.34 11.86 -23.09
CA LYS A 393 23.44 11.36 -22.25
C LYS A 393 24.04 12.45 -21.37
N ARG A 394 24.17 12.07 -20.08
CA ARG A 394 24.81 12.70 -18.92
C ARG A 394 23.93 13.64 -18.07
N ILE A 395 23.28 13.05 -17.07
CA ILE A 395 23.08 13.75 -15.78
C ILE A 395 23.67 12.85 -14.69
N HIS A 396 24.78 13.32 -14.13
CA HIS A 396 25.41 12.81 -12.91
C HIS A 396 24.64 13.44 -11.74
N LEU A 397 23.99 12.66 -10.86
CA LEU A 397 23.11 13.23 -9.83
C LEU A 397 23.70 13.07 -8.42
N GLY A 398 24.56 14.00 -8.05
CA GLY A 398 24.92 14.33 -6.67
C GLY A 398 24.31 15.68 -6.27
N THR A 399 23.60 15.69 -5.15
CA THR A 399 23.19 16.82 -4.26
C THR A 399 22.96 18.25 -4.79
N MET A 400 21.77 18.79 -4.41
CA MET A 400 21.27 20.19 -4.32
C MET A 400 20.20 20.65 -5.37
N ILE A 401 19.19 21.38 -4.85
CA ILE A 401 17.80 21.72 -5.33
C ILE A 401 17.77 23.05 -6.14
N PRO A 402 16.71 23.63 -6.80
CA PRO A 402 15.37 23.23 -7.33
C PRO A 402 15.13 23.53 -8.85
N SER A 403 13.91 23.25 -9.34
CA SER A 403 13.27 23.66 -10.62
C SER A 403 13.44 22.70 -11.81
N TRP A 404 12.38 21.94 -12.08
CA TRP A 404 12.15 21.34 -13.40
C TRP A 404 10.89 21.99 -13.97
N GLY A 405 11.07 22.81 -15.01
CA GLY A 405 9.98 23.25 -15.87
C GLY A 405 9.56 22.09 -16.78
N PHE A 406 8.27 21.74 -16.76
CA PHE A 406 7.71 20.80 -17.72
C PHE A 406 7.58 21.47 -19.10
N PRO A 407 7.93 20.81 -20.21
CA PRO A 407 7.79 21.37 -21.56
C PRO A 407 6.33 21.73 -21.90
N GLU A 408 6.14 22.91 -22.51
CA GLU A 408 4.84 23.50 -22.91
C GLU A 408 3.93 22.56 -23.72
N TYR A 409 4.47 21.60 -24.48
CA TYR A 409 3.69 20.76 -25.39
C TYR A 409 2.81 19.71 -24.70
N LEU A 410 3.06 19.40 -23.42
CA LEU A 410 2.20 18.50 -22.62
C LEU A 410 0.98 19.23 -22.01
N LYS A 411 0.84 20.54 -22.24
CA LYS A 411 -0.27 21.37 -21.76
C LYS A 411 -1.49 21.38 -22.69
N HIS A 412 -1.40 20.81 -23.89
CA HIS A 412 -2.53 20.76 -24.83
C HIS A 412 -3.15 19.37 -24.93
N PRO A 413 -4.50 19.27 -24.99
CA PRO A 413 -5.20 18.00 -25.06
C PRO A 413 -4.97 17.39 -26.45
N LEU A 414 -4.03 16.44 -26.55
CA LEU A 414 -3.88 15.64 -27.75
C LEU A 414 -4.92 14.53 -27.76
N ASP A 415 -5.61 14.45 -28.90
CA ASP A 415 -6.66 13.51 -29.21
C ASP A 415 -6.22 12.05 -29.03
N ALA A 416 -7.10 11.21 -28.49
CA ALA A 416 -6.82 9.85 -28.04
C ALA A 416 -6.29 8.90 -29.15
N SER A 417 -6.37 9.32 -30.43
CA SER A 417 -5.91 8.55 -31.59
C SER A 417 -4.38 8.53 -31.75
N LEU A 418 -3.69 9.60 -31.36
CA LEU A 418 -2.22 9.69 -31.48
C LEU A 418 -1.50 8.82 -30.44
N TRP A 419 -2.11 8.63 -29.27
CA TRP A 419 -1.61 7.73 -28.23
C TRP A 419 -1.55 6.27 -28.71
N ASN A 420 -2.60 5.81 -29.42
CA ASN A 420 -2.65 4.46 -29.97
C ASN A 420 -1.67 4.23 -31.12
N SER A 421 -1.32 5.30 -31.87
CA SER A 421 -0.44 5.22 -33.04
C SER A 421 1.04 5.08 -32.66
N GLY A 422 1.50 5.81 -31.63
CA GLY A 422 2.85 5.66 -31.06
C GLY A 422 3.08 4.31 -30.35
N ILE A 423 2.01 3.61 -29.99
CA ILE A 423 1.99 2.30 -29.32
C ILE A 423 2.14 1.12 -30.30
N SER A 424 1.90 1.32 -31.60
CA SER A 424 2.01 0.24 -32.60
C SER A 424 3.44 -0.28 -32.78
N LEU A 425 4.44 0.60 -32.70
CA LEU A 425 5.86 0.26 -32.87
C LEU A 425 6.43 -0.57 -31.68
N VAL A 426 5.82 -0.48 -30.51
CA VAL A 426 6.22 -1.22 -29.30
C VAL A 426 5.56 -2.61 -29.26
N ARG A 427 4.46 -2.77 -30.00
CA ARG A 427 3.73 -4.04 -30.13
C ARG A 427 4.49 -5.08 -30.98
N SER A 428 5.48 -4.64 -31.77
CA SER A 428 6.26 -5.46 -32.72
C SER A 428 7.62 -5.95 -32.20
N LEU A 429 7.97 -5.70 -30.93
CA LEU A 429 9.20 -6.25 -30.35
C LEU A 429 9.02 -7.74 -30.00
N PRO A 430 9.86 -8.65 -30.52
CA PRO A 430 9.77 -10.08 -30.23
C PRO A 430 10.10 -10.40 -28.76
N ASP A 431 9.37 -11.36 -28.17
CA ASP A 431 9.52 -11.80 -26.77
C ASP A 431 10.91 -12.38 -26.45
N SER A 432 11.69 -12.76 -27.48
CA SER A 432 13.02 -13.37 -27.36
C SER A 432 14.15 -12.41 -26.93
N TRP A 433 13.88 -11.11 -26.80
CA TRP A 433 14.89 -10.08 -26.52
C TRP A 433 15.05 -9.69 -25.03
N LEU A 434 14.39 -10.38 -24.09
CA LEU A 434 14.47 -10.04 -22.66
C LEU A 434 14.80 -11.26 -21.80
N SER A 435 16.00 -11.23 -21.18
CA SER A 435 16.42 -11.92 -19.95
C SER A 435 16.04 -13.41 -19.80
N SER A 436 17.03 -14.28 -19.58
CA SER A 436 16.83 -15.69 -19.18
C SER A 436 15.94 -15.80 -17.93
N SER A 437 14.62 -15.92 -18.09
CA SER A 437 13.72 -16.19 -16.99
C SER A 437 13.93 -17.64 -16.59
N THR A 438 14.60 -17.88 -15.48
CA THR A 438 14.62 -19.21 -14.87
C THR A 438 13.19 -19.52 -14.44
N VAL A 439 12.57 -20.51 -15.07
CA VAL A 439 11.26 -21.01 -14.62
C VAL A 439 11.40 -21.44 -13.16
N PRO A 440 10.59 -20.90 -12.24
CA PRO A 440 10.71 -21.27 -10.83
C PRO A 440 10.36 -22.73 -10.63
N ASP A 441 11.03 -23.37 -9.67
CA ASP A 441 10.66 -24.72 -9.24
C ASP A 441 9.18 -24.74 -8.79
N PRO A 442 8.35 -25.71 -9.26
CA PRO A 442 6.91 -25.71 -8.99
C PRO A 442 6.56 -25.77 -7.50
N GLU A 443 7.32 -26.52 -6.71
CA GLU A 443 7.11 -26.67 -5.27
C GLU A 443 7.43 -25.36 -4.54
N VAL A 444 8.54 -24.73 -4.91
CA VAL A 444 8.97 -23.42 -4.37
C VAL A 444 8.00 -22.30 -4.76
N ARG A 445 7.50 -22.33 -5.99
CA ARG A 445 6.48 -21.40 -6.50
C ARG A 445 5.18 -21.52 -5.68
N GLU A 446 4.77 -22.74 -5.37
CA GLU A 446 3.55 -22.97 -4.58
C GLU A 446 3.75 -22.57 -3.12
N PHE A 447 4.90 -22.89 -2.52
CA PHE A 447 5.24 -22.41 -1.18
C PHE A 447 5.21 -20.86 -1.08
N MET A 448 5.75 -20.15 -2.09
CA MET A 448 5.66 -18.69 -2.16
C MET A 448 4.21 -18.20 -2.20
N ARG A 449 3.34 -18.89 -2.97
CA ARG A 449 1.92 -18.55 -3.05
C ARG A 449 1.25 -18.75 -1.69
N GLU A 450 1.41 -19.91 -1.08
CA GLU A 450 0.81 -20.25 0.21
C GLU A 450 1.24 -19.30 1.32
N LEU A 451 2.54 -18.98 1.37
CA LEU A 451 3.11 -18.07 2.37
C LEU A 451 2.55 -16.66 2.20
N LEU A 452 2.49 -16.14 0.97
CA LEU A 452 1.88 -14.84 0.69
C LEU A 452 0.38 -14.86 0.98
N ASP A 453 -0.35 -15.89 0.56
CA ASP A 453 -1.80 -15.97 0.81
C ASP A 453 -2.12 -16.00 2.30
N TYR A 454 -1.37 -16.78 3.10
CA TYR A 454 -1.55 -16.83 4.55
C TYR A 454 -1.49 -15.43 5.18
N PHE A 455 -0.42 -14.68 4.89
CA PHE A 455 -0.21 -13.37 5.51
C PHE A 455 -1.03 -12.24 4.90
N THR A 456 -1.53 -12.42 3.68
CA THR A 456 -1.97 -11.27 2.89
C THR A 456 -3.42 -11.42 2.40
N HIS A 457 -3.91 -12.62 2.09
CA HIS A 457 -5.27 -12.79 1.58
C HIS A 457 -6.30 -12.14 2.52
N LEU A 458 -7.05 -11.15 2.02
CA LEU A 458 -7.93 -10.30 2.85
C LEU A 458 -8.99 -11.10 3.61
N GLY A 459 -9.36 -12.27 3.09
CA GLY A 459 -10.25 -13.22 3.78
C GLY A 459 -9.71 -13.81 5.09
N ASN A 460 -8.41 -13.71 5.36
CA ASN A 460 -7.78 -14.11 6.63
C ASN A 460 -7.93 -13.06 7.73
N PHE A 461 -8.41 -11.86 7.38
CA PHE A 461 -8.57 -10.72 8.29
C PHE A 461 -10.04 -10.54 8.69
N SER A 462 -10.28 -9.80 9.79
CA SER A 462 -11.64 -9.43 10.20
C SER A 462 -12.38 -8.67 9.09
N PRO A 463 -13.68 -8.92 8.87
CA PRO A 463 -14.47 -8.17 7.89
C PRO A 463 -14.59 -6.70 8.32
N LEU A 464 -14.72 -5.78 7.37
CA LEU A 464 -14.93 -4.36 7.66
C LEU A 464 -16.24 -4.12 8.43
N ILE A 465 -16.26 -3.07 9.24
CA ILE A 465 -17.47 -2.67 9.98
C ILE A 465 -18.61 -2.30 9.01
N ASP A 466 -18.30 -1.54 7.97
CA ASP A 466 -19.24 -1.23 6.89
C ASP A 466 -18.53 -1.34 5.52
N PRO A 467 -18.69 -2.48 4.82
CA PRO A 467 -18.06 -2.66 3.52
C PRO A 467 -18.65 -1.79 2.39
N HIS A 468 -19.79 -1.12 2.58
CA HIS A 468 -20.34 -0.18 1.60
C HIS A 468 -19.51 1.11 1.49
N LEU A 469 -18.65 1.37 2.49
CA LEU A 469 -17.65 2.43 2.46
C LEU A 469 -16.38 2.03 1.71
N VAL A 470 -16.40 0.94 0.94
CA VAL A 470 -15.29 0.58 0.06
C VAL A 470 -15.58 1.01 -1.37
N LEU A 471 -14.65 1.77 -1.94
CA LEU A 471 -14.67 2.17 -3.35
C LEU A 471 -13.30 1.87 -3.97
N ALA A 472 -13.18 0.69 -4.57
CA ALA A 472 -11.96 0.28 -5.24
C ALA A 472 -11.87 0.88 -6.65
N VAL A 473 -10.66 1.27 -7.07
CA VAL A 473 -10.41 1.72 -8.46
C VAL A 473 -9.41 0.78 -9.10
N THR A 474 -9.75 0.16 -10.23
CA THR A 474 -8.91 -0.84 -10.89
C THR A 474 -8.68 -0.52 -12.36
N ALA A 475 -7.59 -1.02 -12.94
CA ALA A 475 -7.32 -0.90 -14.36
C ALA A 475 -7.93 -2.08 -15.14
N GLU A 476 -8.55 -1.82 -16.28
CA GLU A 476 -9.18 -2.85 -17.11
C GLU A 476 -8.19 -3.94 -17.54
N HIS A 477 -6.98 -3.56 -17.93
CA HIS A 477 -5.95 -4.47 -18.45
C HIS A 477 -4.70 -4.52 -17.55
N ASP A 478 -4.91 -4.70 -16.25
CA ASP A 478 -3.86 -4.77 -15.24
C ASP A 478 -3.00 -6.04 -15.40
N ALA A 479 -1.70 -5.88 -15.61
CA ALA A 479 -0.74 -6.99 -15.72
C ALA A 479 0.08 -7.20 -14.44
N TYR A 480 0.10 -6.24 -13.52
CA TYR A 480 0.74 -6.42 -12.21
C TYR A 480 -0.15 -7.24 -11.30
N ILE A 481 -1.46 -7.09 -11.45
CA ILE A 481 -2.46 -7.77 -10.63
C ILE A 481 -3.42 -8.52 -11.56
N PRO A 482 -3.01 -9.69 -12.08
CA PRO A 482 -3.91 -10.54 -12.84
C PRO A 482 -5.07 -10.97 -11.95
N ARG A 483 -6.30 -10.82 -12.45
CA ARG A 483 -7.53 -11.10 -11.68
C ARG A 483 -8.13 -12.48 -11.95
N ASP A 484 -7.56 -13.23 -12.89
CA ASP A 484 -8.06 -14.56 -13.26
C ASP A 484 -7.77 -15.59 -12.18
N GLY A 485 -8.81 -16.31 -11.73
CA GLY A 485 -8.67 -17.38 -10.73
C GLY A 485 -8.49 -16.89 -9.30
N VAL A 486 -8.96 -15.68 -8.99
CA VAL A 486 -8.83 -15.04 -7.67
C VAL A 486 -10.17 -14.47 -7.23
N VAL A 487 -10.44 -14.57 -5.93
CA VAL A 487 -11.63 -13.99 -5.29
C VAL A 487 -11.74 -12.50 -5.60
N SER A 488 -12.96 -12.04 -5.90
CA SER A 488 -13.20 -10.62 -6.15
C SER A 488 -13.16 -9.81 -4.86
N LEU A 489 -12.83 -8.52 -4.98
CA LEU A 489 -12.96 -7.60 -3.83
C LEU A 489 -14.40 -7.50 -3.34
N THR A 490 -15.39 -7.63 -4.23
CA THR A 490 -16.82 -7.59 -3.87
C THR A 490 -17.28 -8.82 -3.09
N GLU A 491 -16.58 -9.95 -3.21
CA GLU A 491 -16.86 -11.15 -2.41
C GLU A 491 -16.17 -11.07 -1.03
N VAL A 492 -14.98 -10.46 -0.96
CA VAL A 492 -14.30 -10.18 0.31
C VAL A 492 -15.02 -9.08 1.10
N PHE A 493 -15.47 -8.03 0.41
CA PHE A 493 -16.18 -6.87 0.95
C PHE A 493 -17.56 -6.73 0.26
N PRO A 494 -18.59 -7.47 0.74
CA PRO A 494 -19.92 -7.44 0.16
C PRO A 494 -20.55 -6.05 0.19
N GLY A 495 -21.05 -5.57 -0.96
CA GLY A 495 -21.62 -4.22 -1.09
C GLY A 495 -20.60 -3.13 -1.43
N SER A 496 -19.32 -3.49 -1.60
CA SER A 496 -18.29 -2.57 -2.11
C SER A 496 -18.50 -2.19 -3.57
N GLU A 497 -18.05 -0.98 -3.94
CA GLU A 497 -18.04 -0.51 -5.33
C GLU A 497 -16.67 -0.75 -5.98
N VAL A 498 -16.65 -1.17 -7.24
CA VAL A 498 -15.42 -1.29 -8.04
C VAL A 498 -15.55 -0.44 -9.30
N ARG A 499 -14.77 0.64 -9.38
CA ARG A 499 -14.64 1.46 -10.59
C ARG A 499 -13.53 0.91 -11.47
N VAL A 500 -13.88 0.52 -12.69
CA VAL A 500 -12.92 0.06 -13.68
C VAL A 500 -12.54 1.22 -14.59
N LEU A 501 -11.24 1.46 -14.70
CA LEU A 501 -10.66 2.47 -15.58
C LEU A 501 -10.48 1.86 -16.98
N PRO A 502 -11.30 2.28 -17.97
CA PRO A 502 -11.25 1.68 -19.29
C PRO A 502 -9.94 1.98 -20.01
N GLN A 503 -9.55 1.06 -20.89
CA GLN A 503 -8.40 1.17 -21.79
C GLN A 503 -7.08 1.48 -21.06
N SER A 504 -6.95 1.04 -19.81
CA SER A 504 -5.80 1.34 -18.96
C SER A 504 -5.14 0.06 -18.45
N GLY A 505 -3.80 0.06 -18.43
CA GLY A 505 -2.98 -0.88 -17.64
C GLY A 505 -2.58 -0.25 -16.31
N HIS A 506 -1.84 -0.99 -15.49
CA HIS A 506 -1.50 -0.56 -14.12
C HIS A 506 -0.73 0.77 -14.10
N ILE A 507 0.38 0.85 -14.83
CA ILE A 507 1.22 2.06 -14.88
C ILE A 507 0.49 3.16 -15.64
N GLY A 508 -0.23 2.80 -16.70
CA GLY A 508 -1.04 3.75 -17.47
C GLY A 508 -2.09 4.44 -16.59
N ALA A 509 -2.83 3.68 -15.77
CA ALA A 509 -3.82 4.22 -14.84
C ALA A 509 -3.19 5.14 -13.77
N TYR A 510 -2.02 4.76 -13.23
CA TYR A 510 -1.27 5.58 -12.28
C TYR A 510 -0.84 6.92 -12.88
N VAL A 511 -0.13 6.89 -14.02
CA VAL A 511 0.36 8.10 -14.70
C VAL A 511 -0.82 8.96 -15.13
N ARG A 512 -1.88 8.34 -15.66
CA ARG A 512 -3.07 9.06 -16.12
C ARG A 512 -3.73 9.85 -14.99
N ASN A 513 -3.86 9.24 -13.81
CA ASN A 513 -4.42 9.90 -12.63
C ASN A 513 -3.48 10.94 -12.00
N ALA A 514 -2.17 10.78 -12.13
CA ALA A 514 -1.22 11.77 -11.67
C ALA A 514 -1.30 13.06 -12.52
N VAL A 515 -1.43 12.91 -13.84
CA VAL A 515 -1.27 14.03 -14.79
C VAL A 515 -2.60 14.61 -15.28
N TRP A 516 -3.55 13.76 -15.68
CA TRP A 516 -4.72 14.20 -16.45
C TRP A 516 -6.05 13.95 -15.75
N THR A 517 -6.31 12.72 -15.31
CA THR A 517 -7.58 12.36 -14.68
C THR A 517 -7.52 12.56 -13.17
N LYS A 518 -8.70 12.57 -12.53
CA LYS A 518 -8.85 12.72 -11.09
C LYS A 518 -9.63 11.55 -10.49
N ASP A 519 -9.58 10.37 -11.11
CA ASP A 519 -10.38 9.21 -10.71
C ASP A 519 -10.11 8.82 -9.24
N PHE A 520 -8.83 8.78 -8.84
CA PHE A 520 -8.46 8.47 -7.45
C PHE A 520 -8.89 9.56 -6.45
N HIS A 521 -8.77 10.82 -6.86
CA HIS A 521 -9.22 11.96 -6.06
C HIS A 521 -10.75 11.96 -5.87
N GLN A 522 -11.49 11.77 -6.97
CA GLN A 522 -12.95 11.70 -6.95
C GLN A 522 -13.44 10.52 -6.11
N ALA A 523 -12.79 9.36 -6.22
CA ALA A 523 -13.11 8.21 -5.39
C ALA A 523 -12.98 8.50 -3.89
N ILE A 524 -11.95 9.26 -3.46
CA ILE A 524 -11.80 9.69 -2.07
C ILE A 524 -12.95 10.60 -1.64
N THR A 525 -13.25 11.63 -2.44
CA THR A 525 -14.33 12.59 -2.14
C THR A 525 -15.70 11.90 -2.08
N ASP A 526 -16.00 11.01 -3.04
CA ASP A 526 -17.27 10.26 -3.08
C ASP A 526 -17.42 9.33 -1.87
N CYS A 527 -16.34 8.63 -1.50
CA CYS A 527 -16.36 7.68 -0.40
C CYS A 527 -16.49 8.40 0.97
N LEU A 528 -15.85 9.56 1.14
CA LEU A 528 -16.03 10.39 2.33
C LEU A 528 -17.43 10.98 2.41
N ASN A 529 -17.98 11.49 1.30
CA ASN A 529 -19.36 11.96 1.24
C ASN A 529 -20.35 10.86 1.58
N ARG A 530 -20.15 9.64 1.07
CA ARG A 530 -20.95 8.46 1.45
C ARG A 530 -20.90 8.19 2.95
N GLN A 531 -19.73 8.31 3.59
CA GLN A 531 -19.61 8.14 5.04
C GLN A 531 -20.37 9.22 5.82
N ILE A 532 -20.32 10.48 5.36
CA ILE A 532 -21.10 11.57 5.97
C ILE A 532 -22.60 11.28 5.87
N GLU A 533 -23.06 10.86 4.70
CA GLU A 533 -24.47 10.55 4.46
C GLU A 533 -24.97 9.39 5.30
N SER A 534 -24.27 8.26 5.31
CA SER A 534 -24.75 7.06 5.97
C SER A 534 -24.52 7.03 7.47
N HIS A 535 -23.46 7.66 7.99
CA HIS A 535 -23.09 7.57 9.41
C HIS A 535 -23.23 8.89 10.17
N LEU A 536 -23.32 10.04 9.49
CA LEU A 536 -23.48 11.35 10.12
C LEU A 536 -24.82 12.03 9.79
N GLY A 537 -25.64 11.43 8.92
CA GLY A 537 -27.03 11.82 8.67
C GLY A 537 -27.18 13.14 7.89
N GLU A 538 -26.15 13.56 7.17
CA GLU A 538 -26.13 14.82 6.41
C GLU A 538 -25.77 14.59 4.95
N PRO A 539 -26.25 15.43 4.01
CA PRO A 539 -25.86 15.31 2.60
C PRO A 539 -24.34 15.51 2.44
N GLY A 540 -23.75 14.76 1.49
CA GLY A 540 -22.35 14.91 1.12
C GLY A 540 -22.00 16.37 0.79
N CYS A 541 -21.01 16.93 1.48
CA CYS A 541 -20.68 18.35 1.40
C CYS A 541 -19.28 18.64 0.83
N LEU A 542 -18.45 17.61 0.63
CA LEU A 542 -17.07 17.76 0.14
C LEU A 542 -17.02 17.90 -1.38
N GLY A 543 -16.08 18.72 -1.87
CA GLY A 543 -15.83 18.94 -3.32
C GLY A 543 -16.83 19.89 -4.04
N THR A 544 -17.86 20.39 -3.34
CA THR A 544 -18.96 21.18 -3.95
C THR A 544 -18.63 22.66 -4.20
N ALA A 545 -17.51 23.18 -3.68
CA ALA A 545 -17.20 24.61 -3.72
C ALA A 545 -16.91 25.18 -5.12
N LYS A 546 -16.74 24.33 -6.16
CA LYS A 546 -16.48 24.80 -7.54
C LYS A 546 -17.71 24.96 -8.42
N SER A 547 -18.80 24.22 -8.21
CA SER A 547 -19.97 24.34 -9.10
C SER A 547 -20.73 25.66 -8.90
N LYS A 548 -20.69 26.26 -7.70
CA LYS A 548 -21.32 27.56 -7.46
C LYS A 548 -20.60 28.74 -8.13
N LYS A 549 -19.28 28.65 -8.35
CA LYS A 549 -18.53 29.73 -9.03
C LYS A 549 -18.64 29.65 -10.54
N GLU A 550 -18.66 28.44 -11.12
CA GLU A 550 -18.87 28.26 -12.57
C GLU A 550 -20.30 28.63 -12.98
N ASN A 551 -21.31 28.29 -12.16
CA ASN A 551 -22.70 28.73 -12.42
C ASN A 551 -22.92 30.23 -12.15
N ALA A 552 -22.16 30.85 -11.23
CA ALA A 552 -22.24 32.29 -11.00
C ALA A 552 -21.62 33.08 -12.16
N ASP A 553 -20.46 32.66 -12.67
CA ASP A 553 -19.80 33.32 -13.81
C ASP A 553 -20.56 33.13 -15.14
N GLU A 554 -21.34 32.06 -15.31
CA GLU A 554 -22.28 31.92 -16.44
C GLU A 554 -23.54 32.78 -16.28
N SER A 555 -23.99 33.06 -15.05
CA SER A 555 -25.14 33.93 -14.81
C SER A 555 -24.82 35.43 -15.00
N THR A 556 -23.59 35.87 -14.72
CA THR A 556 -23.15 37.26 -14.95
C THR A 556 -22.71 37.57 -16.37
N LYS A 557 -22.77 36.60 -17.30
CA LYS A 557 -22.52 36.81 -18.74
C LYS A 557 -23.79 36.89 -19.59
N LYS A 558 -24.96 36.93 -18.96
CA LYS A 558 -26.26 36.94 -19.64
C LYS A 558 -27.16 38.16 -19.37
N ASP A 559 -26.63 39.21 -18.74
CA ASP A 559 -27.32 40.50 -18.61
C ASP A 559 -26.58 41.61 -19.36
#